data_AF-A0A4Y2NWN1-F1
#
_entry.id   AF-A0A4Y2NWN1-F1
#
_cell.length_a   1.000
_cell.length_b   1.000
_cell.length_c   1.000
_cell.angle_alpha   90.00
_cell.angle_beta   90.00
_cell.angle_gamma   90.00
#
_symmetry.space_group_name_H-M   'P 1'
#
loop_
_entity.id
_entity.type
_entity.pdbx_description
1 polymer ?
#
loop_
_entity_poly.entity_id
_entity_poly.type
_entity_poly.pdbx_seq_one_letter_code
_entity_poly.pdbx_strand_id
1 'polypeptide(L)'
;MSKPRKGDVLLSKFRTNMPPTNKFLHRFNIVSSPNCEFCVNAEETISHILFQCPRYRNPRLQLLKEIQALNPVYSDTSLQSLLNLDKNAKFKLRALEKLCLACKRF
;
A
#
# COMPACT_ATOMS: atom_id res chain seq x y z
N MET A 1 -22.07 18.29 -5.76
CA MET A 1 -21.46 16.94 -5.74
C MET A 1 -19.96 17.08 -5.51
N SER A 2 -19.48 16.77 -4.31
CA SER A 2 -18.06 16.83 -3.94
C SER A 2 -17.29 15.75 -4.71
N LYS A 3 -16.24 16.13 -5.46
CA LYS A 3 -15.34 15.16 -6.09
C LYS A 3 -14.76 14.25 -5.00
N PRO A 4 -14.82 12.91 -5.13
CA PRO A 4 -14.17 12.03 -4.17
C PRO A 4 -12.68 12.36 -4.16
N ARG A 5 -12.08 12.50 -2.97
CA ARG A 5 -10.64 12.77 -2.88
C ARG A 5 -9.92 11.59 -3.52
N LYS A 6 -8.77 11.82 -4.16
CA LYS A 6 -7.99 10.75 -4.81
C LYS A 6 -7.75 9.55 -3.89
N GLY A 7 -7.56 9.84 -2.60
CA GLY A 7 -7.48 8.84 -1.53
C GLY A 7 -8.75 7.99 -1.36
N ASP A 8 -9.94 8.59 -1.39
CA ASP A 8 -11.22 7.88 -1.25
C ASP A 8 -11.47 6.89 -2.41
N VAL A 9 -11.11 7.28 -3.64
CA VAL A 9 -11.23 6.40 -4.83
C VAL A 9 -10.28 5.21 -4.70
N LEU A 10 -9.05 5.45 -4.26
CA LEU A 10 -8.07 4.41 -4.04
C LEU A 10 -8.49 3.47 -2.91
N LEU A 11 -9.01 4.02 -1.82
CA LEU A 11 -9.55 3.27 -0.68
C LEU A 11 -10.72 2.37 -1.12
N SER A 12 -11.60 2.88 -1.97
CA SER A 12 -12.71 2.13 -2.56
C SER A 12 -12.21 0.94 -3.38
N LYS A 13 -11.21 1.16 -4.26
CA LYS A 13 -10.58 0.10 -5.07
C LYS A 13 -9.92 -0.99 -4.22
N PHE A 14 -9.24 -0.62 -3.14
CA PHE A 14 -8.69 -1.61 -2.22
C PHE A 14 -9.77 -2.38 -1.45
N ARG A 15 -10.85 -1.71 -1.02
CA ARG A 15 -11.98 -2.36 -0.35
C ARG A 15 -12.72 -3.34 -1.24
N THR A 16 -12.78 -3.09 -2.54
CA THR A 16 -13.40 -3.97 -3.54
C THR A 16 -12.45 -5.05 -4.06
N ASN A 17 -11.30 -5.27 -3.41
CA ASN A 17 -10.28 -6.24 -3.85
C ASN A 17 -9.76 -5.97 -5.28
N MET A 18 -9.81 -4.72 -5.75
CA MET A 18 -9.27 -4.27 -7.03
C MET A 18 -8.07 -3.34 -6.82
N PRO A 19 -6.98 -3.81 -6.18
CA PRO A 19 -5.81 -2.99 -5.97
C PRO A 19 -5.19 -2.63 -7.33
N PRO A 20 -4.89 -1.35 -7.60
CA PRO A 20 -4.31 -0.92 -8.87
C PRO A 20 -2.80 -1.27 -8.96
N THR A 21 -2.46 -2.53 -8.74
CA THR A 21 -1.09 -3.07 -8.82
C THR A 21 -0.82 -3.55 -10.24
N ASN A 22 0.43 -3.48 -10.73
CA ASN A 22 0.74 -3.99 -12.08
C ASN A 22 0.31 -5.45 -12.25
N LYS A 23 0.45 -6.31 -11.23
CA LYS A 23 -0.05 -7.70 -11.30
C LYS A 23 -1.56 -7.77 -11.56
N PHE A 24 -2.36 -6.93 -10.90
CA PHE A 24 -3.80 -6.89 -11.11
C PHE A 24 -4.15 -6.30 -12.49
N LEU A 25 -3.53 -5.17 -12.85
CA LEU A 25 -3.78 -4.49 -14.12
C LEU A 25 -3.36 -5.33 -15.33
N HIS A 26 -2.29 -6.12 -15.21
CA HIS A 26 -1.82 -7.03 -16.25
C HIS A 26 -2.83 -8.14 -16.55
N ARG A 27 -3.57 -8.63 -15.53
CA ARG A 27 -4.65 -9.62 -15.75
C ARG A 27 -5.78 -9.09 -16.64
N PHE A 28 -5.96 -7.78 -16.69
CA PHE A 28 -6.93 -7.10 -17.55
C PHE A 28 -6.28 -6.51 -18.81
N ASN A 29 -5.03 -6.85 -19.12
CA ASN A 29 -4.26 -6.32 -20.25
C ASN A 29 -4.14 -4.77 -20.28
N ILE A 30 -4.25 -4.11 -19.11
CA ILE A 30 -4.14 -2.64 -19.00
C ILE A 30 -2.67 -2.19 -19.02
N VAL A 31 -1.78 -3.03 -18.48
CA VAL A 31 -0.32 -2.81 -18.49
C VAL A 31 0.37 -3.99 -19.16
N SER A 32 1.53 -3.72 -19.77
CA SER A 32 2.28 -4.72 -20.53
C SER A 32 3.06 -5.73 -19.68
N SER A 33 3.26 -5.44 -18.39
CA SER A 33 4.01 -6.32 -17.49
C SER A 33 3.39 -6.32 -16.08
N PRO A 34 3.35 -7.47 -15.38
CA PRO A 34 2.93 -7.54 -13.98
C PRO A 34 4.03 -7.06 -13.01
N ASN A 35 5.24 -6.80 -13.51
CA ASN A 35 6.40 -6.50 -12.70
C ASN A 35 6.40 -5.06 -12.19
N CYS A 36 7.05 -4.86 -11.05
CA CYS A 36 7.32 -3.54 -10.52
C CYS A 36 8.40 -2.86 -11.36
N GLU A 37 8.17 -1.62 -11.79
CA GLU A 37 9.15 -0.84 -12.58
C GLU A 37 10.45 -0.54 -11.81
N PHE A 38 10.42 -0.61 -10.49
CA PHE A 38 11.54 -0.24 -9.63
C PHE A 38 12.30 -1.44 -9.05
N CYS A 39 11.78 -2.67 -9.24
CA CYS A 39 12.38 -3.88 -8.68
C CYS A 39 12.63 -4.88 -9.81
N VAL A 40 13.84 -5.44 -9.84
CA VAL A 40 14.19 -6.47 -10.82
C VAL A 40 13.48 -7.78 -10.46
N ASN A 41 12.79 -8.37 -11.44
CA ASN A 41 12.12 -9.69 -11.35
C ASN A 41 11.11 -9.83 -10.19
N ALA A 42 10.49 -8.75 -9.75
CA ALA A 42 9.45 -8.79 -8.73
C ALA A 42 8.10 -8.35 -9.30
N GLU A 43 7.08 -9.19 -9.16
CA GLU A 43 5.70 -8.81 -9.45
C GLU A 43 5.23 -7.72 -8.49
N GLU A 44 4.59 -6.67 -9.04
CA GLU A 44 3.99 -5.65 -8.21
C GLU A 44 2.69 -6.18 -7.62
N THR A 45 2.73 -6.58 -6.35
CA THR A 45 1.57 -6.94 -5.54
C THR A 45 1.35 -5.92 -4.42
N ILE A 46 0.19 -5.98 -3.74
CA ILE A 46 -0.03 -5.20 -2.52
C ILE A 46 1.08 -5.49 -1.50
N SER A 47 1.38 -6.76 -1.27
CA SER A 47 2.43 -7.19 -0.35
C SER A 47 3.81 -6.66 -0.75
N HIS A 48 4.11 -6.66 -2.06
CA HIS A 48 5.34 -6.08 -2.57
C HIS A 48 5.44 -4.59 -2.24
N ILE A 49 4.42 -3.80 -2.60
CA ILE A 49 4.36 -2.35 -2.32
C ILE A 49 4.47 -2.07 -0.81
N LEU A 50 3.73 -2.82 0.01
CA LEU A 50 3.64 -2.59 1.44
C LEU A 50 4.85 -3.01 2.24
N PHE A 51 5.67 -3.94 1.74
CA PHE A 51 6.66 -4.57 2.59
C PHE A 51 8.04 -4.73 1.97
N GLN A 52 8.12 -4.87 0.65
CA GLN A 52 9.35 -5.27 -0.02
C GLN A 52 9.92 -4.16 -0.91
N CYS A 53 9.05 -3.38 -1.55
CA CYS A 53 9.46 -2.44 -2.58
C CYS A 53 10.35 -1.32 -1.98
N PRO A 54 11.59 -1.13 -2.47
CA PRO A 54 12.52 -0.11 -1.98
C PRO A 54 11.98 1.30 -2.20
N ARG A 55 11.26 1.52 -3.31
CA ARG A 55 10.65 2.82 -3.64
C ARG A 55 9.71 3.33 -2.54
N TYR A 56 9.04 2.40 -1.86
CA TYR A 56 8.08 2.68 -0.80
C TYR A 56 8.69 2.61 0.61
N ARG A 57 10.01 2.42 0.74
CA ARG A 57 10.67 2.31 2.05
C ARG A 57 10.46 3.56 2.91
N ASN A 58 10.65 4.76 2.36
CA ASN A 58 10.51 6.00 3.14
C ASN A 58 9.08 6.23 3.65
N PRO A 59 8.04 6.16 2.80
CA PRO A 59 6.67 6.31 3.30
C PRO A 59 6.26 5.18 4.26
N ARG A 60 6.82 3.96 4.11
CA ARG A 60 6.62 2.88 5.10
C ARG A 60 7.20 3.24 6.46
N LEU A 61 8.42 3.76 6.51
CA LEU A 61 9.04 4.18 7.77
C LEU A 61 8.26 5.34 8.40
N GLN A 62 7.76 6.27 7.61
CA GLN A 62 6.91 7.36 8.11
C GLN A 62 5.61 6.82 8.71
N LEU A 63 4.94 5.92 8.00
CA LEU A 63 3.75 5.25 8.50
C LEU A 63 4.05 4.49 9.79
N LEU A 64 5.14 3.72 9.85
CA LEU A 64 5.53 2.99 11.07
C LEU A 64 5.69 3.93 12.26
N LYS A 65 6.35 5.08 12.08
CA LYS A 65 6.50 6.10 13.12
C LYS A 65 5.16 6.65 13.61
N GLU A 66 4.23 6.93 12.69
CA GLU A 66 2.88 7.38 13.06
C GLU A 66 2.12 6.31 13.86
N ILE A 67 2.26 5.03 13.48
CA ILE A 67 1.61 3.91 14.19
C ILE A 67 2.19 3.77 15.60
N GLN A 68 3.51 3.83 15.73
CA GLN A 68 4.21 3.79 17.02
C GLN A 68 3.80 4.98 17.91
N ALA A 69 3.61 6.17 17.33
CA ALA A 69 3.14 7.34 18.05
C ALA A 69 1.68 7.20 18.54
N LEU A 70 0.84 6.50 17.78
CA LEU A 70 -0.56 6.24 18.16
C LEU A 70 -0.68 5.13 19.21
N ASN A 71 0.25 4.17 19.24
CA ASN A 71 0.23 3.10 20.21
C ASN A 71 1.67 2.60 20.50
N PRO A 72 2.26 2.99 21.65
CA PRO A 72 3.66 2.72 21.98
C PRO A 72 3.97 1.23 22.22
N VAL A 73 2.94 0.37 22.33
CA VAL A 73 3.08 -1.09 22.43
C VAL A 73 3.81 -1.69 21.21
N TYR A 74 3.86 -0.96 20.09
CA TYR A 74 4.42 -1.44 18.82
C TYR A 74 5.87 -1.03 18.55
N SER A 75 6.65 -0.72 19.59
CA SER A 75 8.00 -0.14 19.49
C SER A 75 9.00 -0.91 18.62
N ASP A 76 8.86 -2.23 18.48
CA ASP A 76 9.81 -3.09 17.74
C ASP A 76 9.18 -3.99 16.65
N THR A 77 7.92 -3.77 16.29
CA THR A 77 7.25 -4.65 15.31
C THR A 77 7.47 -4.21 13.87
N SER A 78 7.80 -5.17 13.00
CA SER A 78 7.86 -4.93 11.56
C SER A 78 6.48 -4.46 11.04
N LEU A 79 6.44 -3.61 10.02
CA LEU A 79 5.18 -3.19 9.38
C LEU A 79 4.35 -4.39 8.89
N GLN A 80 5.00 -5.48 8.49
CA GLN A 80 4.36 -6.76 8.19
C GLN A 80 3.64 -7.34 9.39
N SER A 81 4.32 -7.42 10.53
CA SER A 81 3.75 -7.89 11.79
C SER A 81 2.57 -7.01 12.21
N LEU A 82 2.69 -5.68 12.12
CA LEU A 82 1.61 -4.75 12.47
C LEU A 82 0.37 -4.94 11.60
N LEU A 83 0.56 -5.00 10.29
CA LEU A 83 -0.55 -5.24 9.38
C LEU A 83 -1.10 -6.67 9.54
N ASN A 84 -0.29 -7.66 9.90
CA ASN A 84 -0.80 -9.02 10.13
C ASN A 84 -1.54 -9.17 11.47
N LEU A 85 -1.10 -8.46 12.51
CA LEU A 85 -1.69 -8.47 13.86
C LEU A 85 -3.00 -7.66 13.89
N ASP A 86 -3.05 -6.55 13.15
CA ASP A 86 -4.26 -5.73 13.08
C ASP A 86 -5.24 -6.35 12.07
N LYS A 87 -6.25 -7.07 12.61
CA LYS A 87 -7.39 -7.57 11.83
C LYS A 87 -8.22 -6.42 11.23
N ASN A 88 -7.99 -5.17 11.65
CA ASN A 88 -8.71 -4.02 11.15
C ASN A 88 -8.23 -3.64 9.75
N ALA A 89 -8.98 -4.10 8.75
CA ALA A 89 -8.78 -3.74 7.34
C ALA A 89 -8.69 -2.22 7.13
N LYS A 90 -9.33 -1.38 7.98
CA LYS A 90 -9.24 0.08 7.87
C LYS A 90 -7.81 0.60 8.03
N PHE A 91 -7.01 -0.03 8.88
CA PHE A 91 -5.62 0.38 9.12
C PHE A 91 -4.73 0.03 7.93
N LYS A 92 -4.88 -1.20 7.40
CA LYS A 92 -4.26 -1.63 6.13
C LYS A 92 -4.58 -0.72 4.97
N LEU A 93 -5.84 -0.31 4.89
CA LEU A 93 -6.34 0.54 3.82
C LEU A 93 -5.79 1.98 3.92
N ARG A 94 -5.73 2.57 5.12
CA ARG A 94 -5.11 3.90 5.29
C ARG A 94 -3.60 3.89 5.08
N ALA A 95 -2.94 2.83 5.53
CA ALA A 95 -1.52 2.60 5.28
C ALA A 95 -1.21 2.60 3.77
N LEU A 96 -1.99 1.81 3.02
CA LEU A 96 -1.93 1.74 1.56
C LEU A 96 -2.21 3.09 0.90
N GLU A 97 -3.28 3.77 1.33
CA GLU A 97 -3.66 5.09 0.81
C GLU A 97 -2.52 6.10 0.97
N LYS A 98 -1.92 6.20 2.16
CA LYS A 98 -0.77 7.08 2.41
C LYS A 98 0.44 6.70 1.58
N LEU A 99 0.76 5.42 1.48
CA LEU A 99 1.89 4.91 0.69
C LEU A 99 1.76 5.24 -0.79
N CYS A 100 0.56 5.06 -1.34
CA CYS A 100 0.26 5.34 -2.73
C CYS A 100 0.20 6.84 -3.03
N LEU A 101 -0.39 7.66 -2.15
CA LEU A 101 -0.42 9.13 -2.29
C LEU A 101 0.99 9.73 -2.23
N ALA A 102 1.83 9.24 -1.31
CA ALA A 102 3.21 9.71 -1.16
C ALA A 102 4.08 9.44 -2.39
N CYS A 103 3.77 8.39 -3.16
CA CYS A 103 4.57 7.98 -4.32
C CYS A 103 4.00 8.46 -5.67
N LYS A 104 2.92 9.26 -5.68
CA LYS A 104 2.27 9.82 -6.89
C LYS A 104 1.91 8.77 -7.97
N ARG A 105 1.69 7.51 -7.60
CA ARG A 105 1.38 6.44 -8.57
C ARG A 105 -0.09 6.46 -9.05
N PHE A 106 -0.97 7.22 -8.38
CA PHE A 106 -2.39 7.44 -8.72
C PHE A 106 -2.81 8.92 -8.57
#